data_AF-A0A3L7XXL8-F1
#
_entry.id   AF-A0A3L7XXL8-F1
#
_cell.length_a   1.000
_cell.length_b   1.000
_cell.length_c   1.000
_cell.angle_alpha   90.00
_cell.angle_beta   90.00
_cell.angle_gamma   90.00
#
_symmetry.space_group_name_H-M   'P 1'
#
loop_
_entity.id
_entity.type
_entity.pdbx_description
1 polymer ?
#
loop_
_entity_poly.entity_id
_entity_poly.type
_entity_poly.pdbx_seq_one_letter_code
_entity_poly.pdbx_strand_id
1 'polypeptide(L)' 'MSYSYQNSRGTEYYLHVRSRTVASGKQVHLYFFAKKPGKGAVAELPDGYKVIESEKTGLPILKKKSKFPWG' A
#
# COMPACT_ATOMS: atom_id res chain seq x y z
N MET A 1 3.37 16.21 -1.67
CA MET A 1 4.38 15.14 -1.54
C MET A 1 3.68 13.79 -1.57
N SER A 2 4.31 12.76 -2.11
CA SER A 2 3.76 11.39 -2.11
C SER A 2 4.17 10.67 -0.84
N TYR A 3 3.32 9.80 -0.30
CA TYR A 3 3.68 8.96 0.85
C TYR A 3 4.84 8.03 0.46
N SER A 4 5.97 8.15 1.16
CA SER A 4 7.11 7.26 1.00
C SER A 4 7.32 6.38 2.23
N TYR A 5 7.97 5.24 2.02
CA TYR A 5 8.34 4.29 3.05
C TYR A 5 9.71 3.71 2.71
N GLN A 6 10.67 3.88 3.61
CA GLN A 6 11.96 3.24 3.50
C GLN A 6 11.89 1.87 4.16
N ASN A 7 12.22 0.82 3.41
CA ASN A 7 12.24 -0.52 3.96
C ASN A 7 13.47 -0.76 4.85
N SER A 8 13.48 -1.87 5.57
CA SER A 8 14.62 -2.35 6.38
C SER A 8 15.94 -2.49 5.61
N ARG A 9 15.90 -2.55 4.28
CA ARG A 9 17.06 -2.65 3.39
C ARG A 9 17.50 -1.29 2.82
N GLY A 10 16.97 -0.19 3.35
CA GLY A 10 17.32 1.18 2.96
C GLY A 10 16.74 1.64 1.61
N THR A 11 15.90 0.84 0.96
CA THR A 11 15.26 1.17 -0.32
C THR A 11 13.97 1.95 -0.07
N GLU A 12 13.84 3.12 -0.71
CA GLU A 12 12.62 3.92 -0.64
C GLU A 12 11.57 3.46 -1.65
N TYR A 13 10.33 3.38 -1.19
CA TYR A 13 9.15 3.09 -2.00
C TYR A 13 8.07 4.15 -1.77
N TYR A 14 7.22 4.33 -2.78
CA TYR A 14 6.15 5.31 -2.80
C TYR A 14 4.80 4.61 -2.96
N LEU A 15 3.81 5.04 -2.18
CA LEU A 15 2.48 4.48 -2.22
C LEU A 15 1.71 4.96 -3.46
N HIS A 16 1.08 4.02 -4.14
CA HIS A 16 0.23 4.24 -5.29
C HIS A 16 -1.13 3.57 -5.12
N VAL A 17 -2.12 4.07 -5.86
CA VAL A 17 -3.46 3.51 -5.99
C VAL A 17 -3.81 3.27 -7.45
N ARG A 18 -4.40 2.10 -7.73
CA ARG A 18 -5.04 1.80 -9.01
C ARG A 18 -6.50 1.42 -8.76
N SER A 19 -7.41 2.15 -9.37
CA SER A 19 -8.84 1.83 -9.36
C SER A 19 -9.16 0.83 -10.48
N ARG A 20 -9.92 -0.22 -10.17
CA ARG A 20 -10.49 -1.12 -11.17
C ARG A 20 -11.93 -1.46 -10.83
N THR A 21 -12.75 -1.65 -11.86
CA THR A 21 -14.11 -2.17 -11.70
C THR A 21 -14.05 -3.69 -11.79
N VAL A 22 -14.61 -4.38 -10.79
CA VAL A 22 -14.72 -5.86 -10.82
C VAL A 22 -16.04 -6.27 -11.50
N ALA A 23 -16.18 -7.54 -11.89
CA ALA A 23 -17.35 -8.04 -12.63
C ALA A 23 -18.71 -7.74 -11.96
N SER A 24 -18.74 -7.62 -10.62
CA SER A 24 -19.92 -7.21 -9.84
C SER A 24 -20.32 -5.73 -10.00
N GLY A 25 -19.60 -4.93 -10.80
CA GLY A 25 -19.81 -3.49 -10.97
C GLY A 25 -19.21 -2.61 -9.86
N LYS A 26 -18.63 -3.23 -8.81
CA LYS A 26 -18.01 -2.49 -7.69
C LYS A 26 -16.64 -1.93 -8.10
N GLN A 27 -16.37 -0.69 -7.69
CA GLN A 27 -15.05 -0.09 -7.82
C GLN A 27 -14.15 -0.54 -6.66
N VAL A 28 -12.96 -1.03 -6.99
CA VAL A 28 -11.97 -1.51 -6.01
C VAL A 28 -10.68 -0.73 -6.20
N HIS A 29 -10.14 -0.24 -5.10
CA HIS A 29 -8.83 0.40 -5.04
C HIS A 29 -7.76 -0.63 -4.68
N LEU A 30 -6.78 -0.80 -5.56
CA LEU A 30 -5.59 -1.59 -5.33
C LEU A 30 -4.46 -0.64 -4.94
N TYR A 31 -4.04 -0.71 -3.67
CA TYR A 31 -2.89 0.03 -3.17
C TYR A 31 -1.62 -0.80 -3.29
N PHE A 32 -0.53 -0.18 -3.74
CA PHE A 32 0.75 -0.86 -3.95
C PHE A 32 1.94 0.11 -3.81
N PHE A 33 3.12 -0.43 -3.49
CA PHE A 33 4.35 0.34 -3.39
C PHE A 33 5.21 0.19 -4.66
N ALA A 34 5.80 1.31 -5.12
CA ALA A 34 6.69 1.35 -6.28
C ALA A 34 7.94 2.20 -5.98
N LYS A 35 9.07 1.91 -6.65
CA LYS A 35 10.36 2.60 -6.38
C LYS A 35 10.44 4.04 -6.90
N LYS A 36 9.47 4.48 -7.69
CA LYS A 36 9.41 5.84 -8.24
C LYS A 36 7.99 6.38 -8.05
N PRO A 37 7.84 7.66 -7.68
CA PRO A 37 6.53 8.30 -7.69
C PRO A 37 6.06 8.50 -9.13
N GLY A 38 4.76 8.39 -9.37
CA GLY A 38 4.19 8.56 -10.69
C GLY A 38 2.67 8.55 -10.70
N LYS A 39 2.08 8.11 -11.82
CA LYS A 39 0.62 8.07 -11.98
C LYS A 39 -0.01 7.19 -10.90
N GLY A 40 -0.92 7.79 -10.13
CA GLY A 40 -1.59 7.12 -9.03
C GLY A 40 -0.83 7.16 -7.71
N ALA A 41 0.29 7.88 -7.61
CA ALA A 41 0.92 8.15 -6.32
C ALA A 41 -0.06 8.89 -5.40
N VAL A 42 -0.13 8.49 -4.14
CA VAL A 42 -1.00 9.11 -3.13
C VAL A 42 -0.16 9.79 -2.06
N ALA A 43 -0.72 10.86 -1.48
CA ALA A 43 -0.03 11.64 -0.45
C ALA A 43 -0.03 10.94 0.91
N GLU A 44 -1.00 10.05 1.16
CA GLU A 44 -1.26 9.50 2.49
C GLU A 44 -1.65 8.03 2.45
N LEU A 45 -1.39 7.33 3.56
CA LEU A 45 -1.82 5.95 3.77
C LEU A 45 -3.33 5.94 4.07
N PRO A 46 -4.14 5.14 3.35
CA PRO A 46 -5.58 5.09 3.59
C PRO A 46 -5.92 4.56 4.99
N ASP A 47 -7.00 5.08 5.55
CA ASP A 47 -7.49 4.67 6.86
C ASP A 47 -7.76 3.16 6.95
N GLY A 48 -7.43 2.61 8.11
CA GLY A 48 -7.59 1.17 8.35
C GLY A 48 -6.54 0.29 7.68
N TYR A 49 -5.48 0.85 7.10
CA TYR A 49 -4.33 0.10 6.61
C TYR A 49 -3.06 0.40 7.42
N LYS A 50 -2.15 -0.58 7.46
CA LYS A 50 -0.79 -0.42 7.96
C LYS A 50 0.20 -0.96 6.94
N VAL A 51 1.40 -0.40 6.91
CA VAL A 51 2.51 -0.92 6.10
C VAL A 51 3.16 -2.07 6.86
N ILE A 52 3.41 -3.18 6.16
CA ILE A 52 4.25 -4.28 6.62
C ILE A 52 5.30 -4.56 5.55
N GLU A 53 6.43 -5.13 5.93
CA GLU A 53 7.44 -5.58 4.96
C GLU A 53 7.33 -7.09 4.75
N SER A 54 7.52 -7.53 3.51
CA SER A 54 7.75 -8.94 3.19
C SER A 54 9.12 -9.36 3.71
N GLU A 55 9.20 -10.35 4.59
CA GLU A 55 10.47 -10.87 5.11
C GLU A 55 11.39 -11.39 4.00
N LYS A 56 10.81 -12.00 2.96
CA LYS A 56 11.57 -12.58 1.84
C LYS A 56 12.18 -11.51 0.94
N THR A 57 11.41 -10.50 0.58
CA THR A 57 11.78 -9.53 -0.47
C THR A 57 12.11 -8.13 0.03
N GLY A 58 11.77 -7.80 1.29
CA GLY A 58 11.80 -6.45 1.83
C GLY A 58 10.77 -5.51 1.17
N LEU A 59 9.80 -6.03 0.41
CA LEU A 59 8.80 -5.21 -0.27
C LEU A 59 7.77 -4.69 0.75
N PRO A 60 7.52 -3.38 0.81
CA PRO A 60 6.43 -2.83 1.62
C PRO A 60 5.06 -3.18 1.02
N ILE A 61 4.13 -3.61 1.86
CA ILE A 61 2.79 -4.09 1.50
C ILE A 61 1.78 -3.49 2.47
N LEU A 62 0.57 -3.17 1.98
CA LEU A 62 -0.52 -2.71 2.82
C LEU A 62 -1.28 -3.90 3.40
N LYS A 63 -1.36 -3.98 4.71
CA LYS A 63 -2.20 -4.91 5.45
C LYS A 63 -3.34 -4.15 6.10
N LYS A 64 -4.58 -4.63 5.96
CA LYS A 64 -5.70 -4.08 6.72
C LYS A 64 -5.40 -4.24 8.21
N LYS A 65 -5.59 -3.17 8.98
CA LYS A 65 -5.62 -3.24 10.44
C LYS A 65 -6.75 -4.21 10.80
N SER A 66 -6.44 -5.28 11.54
CA SER A 66 -7.48 -6.18 12.05
C SER A 66 -8.45 -5.33 12.88
N LYS A 67 -9.75 -5.44 12.59
CA LYS A 67 -10.80 -4.84 13.43
C LYS A 67 -11.15 -5.72 14.64
N PHE A 68 -10.55 -6.91 14.76
CA PHE A 68 -10.82 -7.85 15.84
C PHE A 68 -9.57 -8.07 16.71
N PRO A 69 -9.62 -7.68 18.01
CA PRO A 69 -8.49 -7.77 18.93
C PRO A 69 -8.38 -9.08 19.73
N TRP A 70 -9.24 -10.08 19.48
CA TRP A 70 -9.18 -11.37 20.18
C TRP A 70 -8.97 -12.50 19.17
N GLY A 71 -7.74 -12.94 19.06
CA GLY A 71 -7.32 -14.19 18.43
C GLY A 71 -6.34 -14.87 19.34
#